data_AF-A0A0C3AQB8-F1
#
_entry.id   AF-A0A0C3AQB8-F1
#
_cell.length_a   1.000
_cell.length_b   1.000
_cell.length_c   1.000
_cell.angle_alpha   90.00
_cell.angle_beta   90.00
_cell.angle_gamma   90.00
#
_symmetry.space_group_name_H-M   'P 1'
#
loop_
_entity.id
_entity.type
_entity.pdbx_description
1 polymer ?
#
loop_
_entity_poly.entity_id
_entity_poly.type
_entity_poly.pdbx_seq_one_letter_code
_entity_poly.pdbx_strand_id
1 'polypeptide(L)'
;MSTRLPVPSTADMDRITYKYAEELRKEMTRPGGQPEKLDFSPTPACFRCSTPIVGRKPLVCSGCKSAIFCSKECHTAEWKNGRFGTHNHKFFCPKNKRHMEKVPLVQAIVKQFPWGRVEKDGTFPEDFIHALFGVLGHEGFGYWSTPGGSAPHMDNSDAIGPVEVTPLKVAAQQGYQHGYLLLLKEHLDEKEAWRIEERLIPKLHFDPGTEPAIASSVEITDWKSWHQWRNLSMESPASLLMHYPLTVYQLLVHVLHVTHPSRNSAERRQMLNVHYPGPEIELNVLPLFSELALLLPYTDIRLTFYGAAVYNIVKQAKKGSLAMKAKRNEPVYTYKSPSSMGGGTVTIFLHGEHENWDPRIPSLTNNHPDAMVSANAGLVNYKAWQGVILYCHVEMIPFAVTEYAEQSAEVQVDSIPQILHHYASSFLRGNMSTVALEMLLSPRSYPIEFNPFQRPGQRYIGSTRLPNVSNGFTIRVVGSDNDETKGDVSPPQESLVTSEIQNLVERARNISLDGLD
;
A
#
# COMPACT_ATOMS: atom_id res chain seq x y z
N MET A 1 -38.40 14.18 -13.77
CA MET A 1 -38.08 12.84 -13.27
C MET A 1 -36.85 12.36 -14.04
N SER A 2 -35.65 12.51 -13.47
CA SER A 2 -34.42 12.02 -14.09
C SER A 2 -34.36 10.52 -13.84
N THR A 3 -34.61 9.71 -14.87
CA THR A 3 -34.33 8.28 -14.86
C THR A 3 -32.84 8.10 -14.63
N ARG A 4 -32.42 7.91 -13.37
CA ARG A 4 -31.06 7.51 -13.05
C ARG A 4 -30.80 6.20 -13.78
N LEU A 5 -29.91 6.22 -14.76
CA LEU A 5 -29.42 5.00 -15.40
C LEU A 5 -28.91 4.06 -14.29
N PRO A 6 -29.21 2.75 -14.35
CA PRO A 6 -28.71 1.81 -13.37
C PRO A 6 -27.18 1.87 -13.34
N VAL A 7 -26.62 1.96 -12.14
CA VAL A 7 -25.18 1.86 -11.92
C VAL A 7 -24.75 0.45 -12.33
N PRO A 8 -23.77 0.28 -13.24
CA PRO A 8 -23.32 -1.06 -13.65
C PRO A 8 -22.76 -1.82 -12.44
N SER A 9 -23.05 -3.12 -12.37
CA SER A 9 -22.43 -3.99 -11.37
C SER A 9 -20.98 -4.29 -11.74
N THR A 10 -20.15 -4.69 -10.77
CA THR A 10 -18.78 -5.10 -11.08
C THR A 10 -18.74 -6.31 -12.00
N ALA A 11 -19.65 -7.27 -11.83
CA ALA A 11 -19.76 -8.42 -12.72
C ALA A 11 -20.05 -8.03 -14.20
N ASP A 12 -20.86 -6.98 -14.43
CA ASP A 12 -21.08 -6.46 -15.77
C ASP A 12 -19.79 -5.87 -16.36
N MET A 13 -19.04 -5.12 -15.54
CA MET A 13 -17.76 -4.54 -15.92
C MET A 13 -16.72 -5.61 -16.22
N ASP A 14 -16.58 -6.63 -15.37
CA ASP A 14 -15.66 -7.75 -15.58
C ASP A 14 -15.95 -8.47 -16.88
N ARG A 15 -17.23 -8.77 -17.17
CA ARG A 15 -17.64 -9.41 -18.43
C ARG A 15 -17.24 -8.57 -19.65
N ILE A 16 -17.41 -7.26 -19.58
CA ILE A 16 -16.99 -6.33 -20.64
C ILE A 16 -15.46 -6.35 -20.77
N THR A 17 -14.73 -6.32 -19.66
CA THR A 17 -13.26 -6.34 -19.63
C THR A 17 -12.71 -7.64 -20.22
N TYR A 18 -13.26 -8.80 -19.87
CA TYR A 18 -12.90 -10.08 -20.48
C TYR A 18 -13.13 -10.11 -22.00
N LYS A 19 -14.23 -9.53 -22.47
CA LYS A 19 -14.50 -9.43 -23.91
C LYS A 19 -13.43 -8.59 -24.62
N TYR A 20 -13.03 -7.47 -24.04
CA TYR A 20 -11.95 -6.64 -24.61
C TYR A 20 -10.60 -7.36 -24.54
N ALA A 21 -10.32 -8.12 -23.48
CA ALA A 21 -9.09 -8.90 -23.36
C ALA A 21 -8.98 -9.93 -24.50
N GLU A 22 -10.08 -10.60 -24.83
CA GLU A 22 -10.16 -11.49 -25.99
C GLU A 22 -9.97 -10.77 -27.33
N GLU A 23 -10.51 -9.55 -27.48
CA GLU A 23 -10.30 -8.74 -28.68
C GLU A 23 -8.82 -8.38 -28.88
N LEU A 24 -8.13 -7.98 -27.81
CA LEU A 24 -6.69 -7.72 -27.88
C LEU A 24 -5.90 -8.99 -28.19
N ARG A 25 -6.20 -10.13 -27.56
CA ARG A 25 -5.52 -11.41 -27.85
C ARG A 25 -5.63 -11.75 -29.34
N LYS A 26 -6.80 -11.53 -29.94
CA LYS A 26 -7.02 -11.70 -31.39
C LYS A 26 -6.17 -10.74 -32.20
N GLU A 27 -6.12 -9.46 -31.84
CA GLU A 27 -5.27 -8.49 -32.55
C GLU A 27 -3.77 -8.76 -32.39
N MET A 28 -3.30 -9.25 -31.24
CA MET A 28 -1.89 -9.61 -31.04
C MET A 28 -1.46 -10.83 -31.85
N THR A 29 -2.39 -11.76 -32.13
CA THR A 29 -2.09 -13.02 -32.84
C THR A 29 -2.42 -12.98 -34.33
N ARG A 30 -3.22 -12.00 -34.77
CA ARG A 30 -3.61 -11.82 -36.18
C ARG A 30 -2.44 -11.32 -37.03
N PRO A 31 -2.16 -11.91 -38.21
CA PRO A 31 -1.21 -11.35 -39.17
C PRO A 31 -1.63 -9.92 -39.59
N GLY A 32 -0.74 -8.94 -39.42
CA GLY A 32 -1.06 -7.52 -39.64
C GLY A 32 -2.02 -6.93 -38.60
N GLY A 33 -2.11 -7.56 -37.42
CA GLY A 33 -2.76 -7.04 -36.23
C GLY A 33 -2.21 -5.68 -35.80
N GLN A 34 -3.06 -4.84 -35.22
CA GLN A 34 -2.68 -3.50 -34.75
C GLN A 34 -3.15 -3.28 -33.30
N PRO A 35 -2.64 -4.10 -32.34
CA PRO A 35 -3.04 -4.01 -30.94
C PRO A 35 -2.82 -2.62 -30.33
N GLU A 36 -1.84 -1.85 -30.84
CA GLU A 36 -1.53 -0.49 -30.43
C GLU A 36 -2.63 0.54 -30.76
N LYS A 37 -3.58 0.19 -31.65
CA LYS A 37 -4.72 1.06 -31.97
C LYS A 37 -5.85 0.95 -30.96
N LEU A 38 -5.91 -0.15 -30.21
CA LEU A 38 -6.87 -0.33 -29.13
C LEU A 38 -6.49 0.55 -27.95
N ASP A 39 -7.51 1.10 -27.29
CA ASP A 39 -7.35 2.07 -26.21
C ASP A 39 -8.43 1.78 -25.18
N PHE A 40 -8.00 1.42 -23.97
CA PHE A 40 -8.88 1.07 -22.86
C PHE A 40 -8.79 2.15 -21.77
N SER A 41 -8.40 3.38 -22.13
CA SER A 41 -8.43 4.54 -21.23
C SER A 41 -9.83 4.69 -20.63
N PRO A 42 -9.97 4.79 -19.30
CA PRO A 42 -11.24 5.13 -18.68
C PRO A 42 -11.71 6.53 -19.07
N THR A 43 -13.01 6.79 -18.93
CA THR A 43 -13.60 8.09 -19.31
C THR A 43 -13.19 9.18 -18.33
N PRO A 44 -12.42 10.22 -18.74
CA PRO A 44 -11.96 11.29 -17.85
C PRO A 44 -13.13 12.09 -17.24
N ALA A 45 -12.91 12.64 -16.06
CA ALA A 45 -13.82 13.55 -15.37
C ALA A 45 -13.26 14.97 -15.32
N CYS A 46 -14.14 15.97 -15.32
CA CYS A 46 -13.73 17.36 -15.12
C CYS A 46 -13.27 17.58 -13.68
N PHE A 47 -12.06 18.10 -13.48
CA PHE A 47 -11.48 18.44 -12.18
C PHE A 47 -12.37 19.37 -11.35
N ARG A 48 -13.09 20.29 -12.00
CA ARG A 48 -13.97 21.24 -11.31
C ARG A 48 -15.36 20.70 -11.00
N CYS A 49 -16.08 20.28 -12.04
CA CYS A 49 -17.51 19.91 -11.90
C CYS A 49 -17.74 18.41 -11.71
N SER A 50 -16.66 17.61 -11.69
CA SER A 50 -16.67 16.15 -11.61
C SER A 50 -17.41 15.43 -12.75
N THR A 51 -18.03 16.15 -13.68
CA THR A 51 -18.80 15.57 -14.80
C THR A 51 -17.89 14.75 -15.71
N PRO A 52 -18.29 13.53 -16.12
CA PRO A 52 -17.57 12.75 -17.11
C PRO A 52 -17.48 13.46 -18.47
N ILE A 53 -16.36 13.31 -19.16
CA ILE A 53 -16.08 13.91 -20.45
C ILE A 53 -16.17 12.82 -21.51
N VAL A 54 -17.39 12.59 -22.01
CA VAL A 54 -17.70 11.56 -23.00
C VAL A 54 -17.73 12.15 -24.41
N GLY A 55 -17.21 11.41 -25.40
CA GLY A 55 -17.38 11.73 -26.82
C GLY A 55 -16.64 12.97 -27.32
N ARG A 56 -15.73 13.54 -26.52
CA ARG A 56 -14.93 14.71 -26.89
C ARG A 56 -13.55 14.69 -26.23
N LYS A 57 -12.59 15.38 -26.84
CA LYS A 57 -11.24 15.51 -26.30
C LYS A 57 -11.26 16.39 -25.04
N PRO A 58 -10.70 15.94 -23.90
CA PRO A 58 -10.62 16.75 -22.71
C PRO A 58 -9.66 17.92 -22.88
N LEU A 59 -9.96 19.04 -22.21
CA LEU A 59 -9.03 20.16 -22.06
C LEU A 59 -8.06 19.84 -20.92
N VAL A 60 -6.77 19.76 -21.19
CA VAL A 60 -5.75 19.55 -20.15
C VAL A 60 -5.05 20.88 -19.87
N CYS A 61 -4.82 21.21 -18.61
CA CYS A 61 -4.10 22.43 -18.21
C CYS A 61 -2.75 22.51 -18.93
N SER A 62 -2.51 23.61 -19.64
CA SER A 62 -1.30 23.77 -20.45
C SER A 62 -0.02 23.93 -19.61
N GLY A 63 -0.14 24.41 -18.37
CA GLY A 63 0.97 24.63 -17.44
C GLY A 63 1.46 23.35 -16.78
N CYS A 64 0.59 22.65 -16.05
CA CYS A 64 0.97 21.43 -15.33
C CYS A 64 0.81 20.13 -16.12
N LYS A 65 0.04 20.12 -17.22
CA LYS A 65 -0.32 18.91 -17.99
C LYS A 65 -1.06 17.82 -17.22
N SER A 66 -1.44 18.07 -15.96
CA SER A 66 -2.13 17.09 -15.11
C SER A 66 -3.66 17.31 -15.06
N ALA A 67 -4.12 18.50 -14.69
CA ALA A 67 -5.55 18.74 -14.42
C ALA A 67 -6.39 18.73 -15.70
N ILE A 68 -7.52 18.00 -15.63
CA ILE A 68 -8.41 17.74 -16.76
C ILE A 68 -9.70 18.54 -16.63
N PHE A 69 -10.16 19.18 -17.69
CA PHE A 69 -11.36 20.01 -17.71
C PHE A 69 -12.26 19.67 -18.89
N CYS A 70 -13.57 19.79 -18.67
CA CYS A 70 -14.56 19.62 -19.74
C CYS A 70 -14.70 20.84 -20.65
N SER A 71 -14.25 22.03 -20.20
CA SER A 71 -14.35 23.29 -20.94
C SER A 71 -13.41 24.37 -20.39
N LYS A 72 -13.21 25.45 -21.18
CA LYS A 72 -12.41 26.63 -20.77
C LYS A 72 -13.06 27.39 -19.62
N GLU A 73 -14.38 27.39 -19.54
CA GLU A 73 -15.15 28.00 -18.46
C GLU A 73 -14.91 27.27 -17.14
N CYS A 74 -14.94 25.93 -17.16
CA CYS A 74 -14.58 25.11 -16.00
C CYS A 74 -13.13 25.36 -15.56
N HIS A 75 -12.17 25.35 -16.49
CA HIS A 75 -10.78 25.69 -16.18
C HIS A 75 -10.65 27.08 -15.55
N THR A 76 -11.23 28.11 -16.16
CA THR A 76 -11.04 29.51 -15.76
C THR A 76 -11.60 29.77 -14.36
N ALA A 77 -12.75 29.20 -14.05
CA ALA A 77 -13.33 29.44 -12.73
C ALA A 77 -12.82 28.47 -11.66
N GLU A 78 -12.22 27.32 -12.02
CA GLU A 78 -11.35 26.58 -11.09
C GLU A 78 -10.10 27.39 -10.76
N TRP A 79 -9.45 27.95 -11.78
CA TRP A 79 -8.24 28.74 -11.63
C TRP A 79 -8.42 29.96 -10.72
N LYS A 80 -9.61 30.58 -10.76
CA LYS A 80 -9.93 31.76 -9.94
C LYS A 80 -10.48 31.41 -8.56
N ASN A 81 -11.45 30.51 -8.50
CA ASN A 81 -12.29 30.36 -7.32
C ASN A 81 -12.10 29.03 -6.60
N GLY A 82 -11.42 28.05 -7.20
CA GLY A 82 -11.31 26.70 -6.66
C GLY A 82 -12.66 26.00 -6.49
N ARG A 83 -12.69 25.00 -5.62
CA ARG A 83 -13.90 24.27 -5.22
C ARG A 83 -14.08 24.35 -3.69
N PHE A 84 -15.25 24.78 -3.21
CA PHE A 84 -15.70 24.72 -1.81
C PHE A 84 -14.60 24.88 -0.73
N GLY A 85 -14.05 26.08 -0.54
CA GLY A 85 -13.09 26.36 0.54
C GLY A 85 -11.68 25.80 0.35
N THR A 86 -11.45 24.92 -0.62
CA THR A 86 -10.11 24.39 -0.93
C THR A 86 -9.29 25.35 -1.80
N HIS A 87 -7.97 25.20 -1.74
CA HIS A 87 -7.04 25.92 -2.61
C HIS A 87 -7.36 25.67 -4.09
N ASN A 88 -7.37 26.74 -4.89
CA ASN A 88 -7.66 26.66 -6.32
C ASN A 88 -6.51 26.00 -7.13
N HIS A 89 -6.81 25.59 -8.37
CA HIS A 89 -5.77 24.98 -9.23
C HIS A 89 -4.54 25.88 -9.45
N LYS A 90 -4.68 27.22 -9.39
CA LYS A 90 -3.54 28.13 -9.53
C LYS A 90 -2.48 27.88 -8.46
N PHE A 91 -2.89 27.57 -7.23
CA PHE A 91 -2.00 27.21 -6.13
C PHE A 91 -1.26 25.89 -6.39
N PHE A 92 -1.97 24.85 -6.82
CA PHE A 92 -1.39 23.52 -7.03
C PHE A 92 -0.65 23.34 -8.36
N CYS A 93 -0.92 24.19 -9.37
CA CYS A 93 -0.37 24.03 -10.72
C CYS A 93 1.17 23.90 -10.76
N PRO A 94 1.96 24.71 -10.02
CA PRO A 94 3.41 24.54 -9.98
C PRO A 94 3.85 23.20 -9.36
N LYS A 95 3.22 22.78 -8.25
CA LYS A 95 3.50 21.48 -7.62
C LYS A 95 3.17 20.33 -8.57
N ASN A 96 1.98 20.34 -9.17
CA ASN A 96 1.57 19.34 -10.15
C ASN A 96 2.52 19.26 -11.34
N LYS A 97 3.03 20.41 -11.83
CA LYS A 97 4.01 20.42 -12.92
C LYS A 97 5.27 19.63 -12.55
N ARG A 98 5.81 19.82 -11.33
CA ARG A 98 6.95 19.06 -10.81
C ARG A 98 6.61 17.58 -10.64
N HIS A 99 5.47 17.25 -10.04
CA HIS A 99 5.07 15.84 -9.88
C HIS A 99 4.95 15.10 -11.21
N MET A 100 4.50 15.78 -12.28
CA MET A 100 4.44 15.19 -13.61
C MET A 100 5.81 14.75 -14.16
N GLU A 101 6.92 15.23 -13.61
CA GLU A 101 8.28 14.77 -13.94
C GLU A 101 8.52 13.30 -13.55
N LYS A 102 7.70 12.73 -12.64
CA LYS A 102 7.77 11.31 -12.27
C LYS A 102 6.99 10.39 -13.22
N VAL A 103 6.15 10.92 -14.11
CA VAL A 103 5.37 10.09 -15.07
C VAL A 103 6.27 9.19 -15.91
N PRO A 104 7.39 9.67 -16.51
CA PRO A 104 8.30 8.79 -17.25
C PRO A 104 8.88 7.65 -16.41
N LEU A 105 9.16 7.88 -15.12
CA LEU A 105 9.69 6.85 -14.22
C LEU A 105 8.65 5.76 -13.96
N VAL A 106 7.41 6.16 -13.66
CA VAL A 106 6.28 5.22 -13.49
C VAL A 106 6.03 4.42 -14.76
N GLN A 107 6.03 5.09 -15.92
CA GLN A 107 5.84 4.42 -17.20
C GLN A 107 7.01 3.50 -17.56
N ALA A 108 8.23 3.85 -17.20
CA ALA A 108 9.41 3.03 -17.46
C ALA A 108 9.29 1.68 -16.76
N ILE A 109 8.77 1.65 -15.51
CA ILE A 109 8.56 0.40 -14.75
C ILE A 109 7.58 -0.53 -15.47
N VAL A 110 6.38 -0.06 -15.82
CA VAL A 110 5.39 -0.93 -16.48
C VAL A 110 5.86 -1.39 -17.87
N LYS A 111 6.63 -0.56 -18.59
CA LYS A 111 7.19 -0.92 -19.91
C LYS A 111 8.29 -1.97 -19.86
N GLN A 112 8.79 -2.35 -18.68
CA GLN A 112 9.72 -3.49 -18.54
C GLN A 112 9.02 -4.83 -18.81
N PHE A 113 7.70 -4.87 -18.66
CA PHE A 113 6.91 -6.09 -18.79
C PHE A 113 6.31 -6.20 -20.20
N PRO A 114 6.36 -7.38 -20.85
CA PRO A 114 5.74 -7.58 -22.17
C PRO A 114 4.23 -7.39 -22.18
N TRP A 115 3.55 -7.67 -21.07
CA TRP A 115 2.13 -7.39 -20.86
C TRP A 115 1.86 -5.93 -20.47
N GLY A 116 2.90 -5.16 -20.16
CA GLY A 116 2.80 -3.79 -19.71
C GLY A 116 2.27 -2.89 -20.82
N ARG A 117 1.23 -2.11 -20.49
CA ARG A 117 0.58 -1.18 -21.43
C ARG A 117 0.42 0.20 -20.81
N VAL A 118 0.52 1.22 -21.65
CA VAL A 118 0.26 2.60 -21.26
C VAL A 118 -0.70 3.19 -22.27
N GLU A 119 -1.86 3.62 -21.79
CA GLU A 119 -2.90 4.19 -22.64
C GLU A 119 -2.53 5.59 -23.14
N LYS A 120 -3.32 6.11 -24.08
CA LYS A 120 -3.11 7.47 -24.63
C LYS A 120 -3.27 8.57 -23.57
N ASP A 121 -4.00 8.30 -22.49
CA ASP A 121 -4.12 9.22 -21.36
C ASP A 121 -3.01 9.06 -20.30
N GLY A 122 -2.15 8.04 -20.44
CA GLY A 122 -1.05 7.70 -19.55
C GLY A 122 -1.39 6.65 -18.48
N THR A 123 -2.64 6.17 -18.44
CA THR A 123 -3.10 5.17 -17.45
C THR A 123 -2.63 3.76 -17.79
N PHE A 124 -2.69 2.89 -16.78
CA PHE A 124 -2.50 1.45 -16.91
C PHE A 124 -3.86 0.74 -16.69
N PRO A 125 -4.34 -0.05 -17.67
CA PRO A 125 -5.63 -0.73 -17.57
C PRO A 125 -5.47 -2.04 -16.78
N GLU A 126 -5.37 -1.94 -15.45
CA GLU A 126 -5.06 -3.07 -14.56
C GLU A 126 -6.05 -4.25 -14.69
N ASP A 127 -7.36 -3.99 -14.58
CA ASP A 127 -8.39 -5.05 -14.67
C ASP A 127 -8.29 -5.83 -15.99
N PHE A 128 -7.92 -5.12 -17.04
CA PHE A 128 -7.72 -5.70 -18.35
C PHE A 128 -6.50 -6.64 -18.38
N ILE A 129 -5.41 -6.28 -17.69
CA ILE A 129 -4.26 -7.19 -17.53
C ILE A 129 -4.66 -8.40 -16.69
N HIS A 130 -5.43 -8.24 -15.61
CA HIS A 130 -5.95 -9.39 -14.87
C HIS A 130 -6.82 -10.31 -15.75
N ALA A 131 -7.65 -9.74 -16.64
CA ALA A 131 -8.43 -10.52 -17.59
C ALA A 131 -7.56 -11.23 -18.66
N LEU A 132 -6.44 -10.62 -19.08
CA LEU A 132 -5.44 -11.25 -19.95
C LEU A 132 -4.76 -12.47 -19.32
N PHE A 133 -4.72 -12.56 -17.99
CA PHE A 133 -4.22 -13.73 -17.28
C PHE A 133 -5.34 -14.66 -16.77
N GLY A 134 -6.61 -14.32 -17.01
CA GLY A 134 -7.74 -15.12 -16.55
C GLY A 134 -8.00 -15.04 -15.05
N VAL A 135 -7.51 -13.97 -14.41
CA VAL A 135 -7.52 -13.81 -12.95
C VAL A 135 -8.30 -12.59 -12.47
N LEU A 136 -8.99 -11.87 -13.36
CA LEU A 136 -9.88 -10.78 -12.98
C LEU A 136 -11.12 -11.33 -12.26
N GLY A 137 -11.29 -10.96 -10.99
CA GLY A 137 -12.54 -11.17 -10.29
C GLY A 137 -12.46 -10.91 -8.78
N HIS A 138 -13.50 -11.40 -8.09
CA HIS A 138 -13.72 -11.23 -6.66
C HIS A 138 -13.37 -12.52 -5.92
N GLU A 139 -14.31 -13.09 -5.15
CA GLU A 139 -14.09 -14.35 -4.46
C GLU A 139 -13.84 -15.51 -5.44
N GLY A 140 -12.92 -16.39 -5.04
CA GLY A 140 -12.53 -17.56 -5.81
C GLY A 140 -11.33 -17.34 -6.71
N PHE A 141 -10.82 -16.12 -6.88
CA PHE A 141 -9.68 -15.82 -7.77
C PHE A 141 -8.30 -15.89 -7.07
N GLY A 142 -8.22 -16.58 -5.93
CA GLY A 142 -6.98 -16.75 -5.18
C GLY A 142 -6.42 -15.40 -4.73
N TYR A 143 -5.11 -15.17 -4.93
CA TYR A 143 -4.43 -13.92 -4.59
C TYR A 143 -4.90 -12.71 -5.41
N TRP A 144 -5.56 -12.93 -6.55
CA TRP A 144 -6.07 -11.88 -7.44
C TRP A 144 -7.47 -11.39 -7.07
N SER A 145 -8.05 -11.95 -6.02
CA SER A 145 -9.38 -11.60 -5.56
C SER A 145 -9.41 -10.16 -5.07
N THR A 146 -10.19 -9.28 -5.72
CA THR A 146 -10.33 -7.87 -5.34
C THR A 146 -11.77 -7.54 -4.91
N PRO A 147 -12.00 -6.48 -4.10
CA PRO A 147 -13.36 -6.01 -3.80
C PRO A 147 -14.12 -5.52 -5.03
N GLY A 148 -13.40 -5.21 -6.11
CA GLY A 148 -13.95 -4.50 -7.24
C GLY A 148 -14.44 -3.10 -6.88
N GLY A 149 -15.15 -2.48 -7.82
CA GLY A 149 -15.65 -1.13 -7.65
C GLY A 149 -14.56 -0.05 -7.78
N SER A 150 -14.94 1.19 -7.52
CA SER A 150 -14.04 2.36 -7.69
C SER A 150 -13.34 2.82 -6.41
N ALA A 151 -13.69 2.25 -5.25
CA ALA A 151 -13.11 2.64 -3.97
C ALA A 151 -11.81 1.87 -3.71
N PRO A 152 -10.68 2.55 -3.46
CA PRO A 152 -9.41 1.88 -3.16
C PRO A 152 -9.33 1.30 -1.75
N HIS A 153 -10.16 1.81 -0.84
CA HIS A 153 -10.16 1.44 0.56
C HIS A 153 -11.56 1.00 0.99
N MET A 154 -11.60 0.13 2.00
CA MET A 154 -12.84 -0.19 2.69
C MET A 154 -13.44 1.06 3.36
N ASP A 155 -14.77 1.14 3.41
CA ASP A 155 -15.45 2.17 4.18
C ASP A 155 -15.10 2.01 5.67
N ASN A 156 -14.59 3.09 6.28
CA ASN A 156 -14.18 3.11 7.67
C ASN A 156 -14.83 4.31 8.39
N SER A 157 -15.41 4.07 9.57
CA SER A 157 -16.01 5.13 10.38
C SER A 157 -15.01 6.20 10.85
N ASP A 158 -13.73 5.87 10.86
CA ASP A 158 -12.64 6.76 11.25
C ASP A 158 -12.14 7.67 10.10
N ALA A 159 -12.68 7.51 8.89
CA ALA A 159 -12.29 8.31 7.73
C ALA A 159 -12.68 9.79 7.89
N ILE A 160 -11.77 10.70 7.51
CA ILE A 160 -11.97 12.15 7.56
C ILE A 160 -12.24 12.67 6.14
N GLY A 161 -13.27 13.51 5.98
CA GLY A 161 -13.52 14.28 4.76
C GLY A 161 -14.84 13.92 4.03
N PRO A 162 -15.23 14.72 3.02
CA PRO A 162 -16.44 14.48 2.25
C PRO A 162 -16.29 13.21 1.40
N VAL A 163 -17.32 12.35 1.42
CA VAL A 163 -17.43 11.17 0.56
C VAL A 163 -17.23 11.59 -0.89
N GLU A 164 -16.16 11.12 -1.56
CA GLU A 164 -15.92 11.43 -2.96
C GLU A 164 -17.16 11.06 -3.79
N VAL A 165 -17.75 12.06 -4.43
CA VAL A 165 -18.87 11.87 -5.35
C VAL A 165 -18.28 11.75 -6.76
N THR A 166 -17.73 10.59 -7.08
CA THR A 166 -17.48 10.20 -8.47
C THR A 166 -18.83 9.90 -9.13
N PRO A 167 -19.24 10.60 -10.20
CA PRO A 167 -20.53 10.35 -10.84
C PRO A 167 -20.63 9.01 -11.60
N LEU A 168 -19.53 8.26 -11.71
CA LEU A 168 -19.44 6.92 -12.28
C LEU A 168 -18.90 5.93 -11.23
N LYS A 169 -19.53 5.85 -10.05
CA LYS A 169 -19.16 4.82 -9.07
C LYS A 169 -19.54 3.45 -9.63
N VAL A 170 -18.57 2.55 -9.72
CA VAL A 170 -18.86 1.11 -9.81
C VAL A 170 -18.99 0.65 -8.36
N ALA A 171 -20.14 0.05 -8.03
CA ALA A 171 -20.35 -0.48 -6.68
C ALA A 171 -19.32 -1.59 -6.40
N ALA A 172 -18.82 -1.70 -5.16
CA ALA A 172 -18.03 -2.86 -4.78
C ALA A 172 -18.88 -4.14 -4.92
N GLN A 173 -18.21 -5.29 -5.08
CA GLN A 173 -18.89 -6.57 -5.15
C GLN A 173 -19.62 -6.84 -3.83
N GLN A 174 -20.92 -7.10 -3.91
CA GLN A 174 -21.71 -7.44 -2.73
C GLN A 174 -21.21 -8.74 -2.12
N GLY A 175 -20.94 -8.72 -0.81
CA GLY A 175 -20.51 -9.89 -0.03
C GLY A 175 -19.00 -10.12 0.01
N TYR A 176 -18.21 -9.41 -0.80
CA TYR A 176 -16.76 -9.52 -0.72
C TYR A 176 -16.23 -9.00 0.62
N GLN A 177 -15.20 -9.67 1.16
CA GLN A 177 -14.47 -9.22 2.33
C GLN A 177 -12.97 -9.43 2.19
N HIS A 178 -12.19 -8.43 2.62
CA HIS A 178 -10.74 -8.54 2.76
C HIS A 178 -10.35 -9.67 3.72
N GLY A 179 -9.45 -10.55 3.28
CA GLY A 179 -8.98 -11.70 4.04
C GLY A 179 -9.94 -12.88 4.05
N TYR A 180 -10.94 -12.96 3.16
CA TYR A 180 -11.92 -14.06 3.16
C TYR A 180 -11.29 -15.46 3.10
N LEU A 181 -10.11 -15.60 2.48
CA LEU A 181 -9.33 -16.84 2.45
C LEU A 181 -8.93 -17.33 3.86
N LEU A 182 -8.85 -16.46 4.85
CA LEU A 182 -8.55 -16.80 6.25
C LEU A 182 -9.72 -17.48 6.96
N LEU A 183 -10.91 -17.52 6.34
CA LEU A 183 -12.05 -18.30 6.82
C LEU A 183 -11.96 -19.78 6.40
N LEU A 184 -11.03 -20.12 5.50
CA LEU A 184 -10.70 -21.50 5.15
C LEU A 184 -9.93 -22.18 6.30
N LYS A 185 -9.88 -23.52 6.25
CA LYS A 185 -9.13 -24.32 7.24
C LYS A 185 -7.61 -24.28 7.01
N GLU A 186 -7.23 -24.19 5.74
CA GLU A 186 -5.86 -24.24 5.27
C GLU A 186 -5.69 -23.15 4.20
N HIS A 187 -4.44 -22.73 3.99
CA HIS A 187 -4.13 -21.82 2.88
C HIS A 187 -4.26 -22.60 1.57
N LEU A 188 -4.62 -21.90 0.51
CA LEU A 188 -4.59 -22.47 -0.84
C LEU A 188 -3.16 -22.90 -1.18
N ASP A 189 -3.03 -23.97 -1.96
CA ASP A 189 -1.73 -24.32 -2.54
C ASP A 189 -1.29 -23.25 -3.56
N GLU A 190 -0.01 -23.28 -3.97
CA GLU A 190 0.54 -22.24 -4.84
C GLU A 190 -0.20 -22.12 -6.18
N LYS A 191 -0.64 -23.23 -6.77
CA LYS A 191 -1.31 -23.24 -8.07
C LYS A 191 -2.72 -22.69 -7.96
N GLU A 192 -3.45 -23.09 -6.92
CA GLU A 192 -4.80 -22.59 -6.63
C GLU A 192 -4.80 -21.13 -6.21
N ALA A 193 -3.76 -20.69 -5.49
CA ALA A 193 -3.65 -19.31 -5.04
C ALA A 193 -3.24 -18.36 -6.17
N TRP A 194 -2.27 -18.73 -6.99
CA TRP A 194 -1.78 -17.89 -8.09
C TRP A 194 -2.65 -17.97 -9.34
N ARG A 195 -3.35 -19.08 -9.61
CA ARG A 195 -4.27 -19.22 -10.76
C ARG A 195 -3.71 -18.80 -12.14
N ILE A 196 -2.39 -18.83 -12.31
CA ILE A 196 -1.69 -18.55 -13.58
C ILE A 196 -0.85 -19.76 -13.98
N GLU A 197 -0.25 -19.72 -15.17
CA GLU A 197 0.67 -20.76 -15.63
C GLU A 197 1.84 -20.96 -14.66
N GLU A 198 2.20 -22.22 -14.38
CA GLU A 198 3.20 -22.57 -13.37
C GLU A 198 4.57 -21.93 -13.60
N ARG A 199 4.99 -21.79 -14.87
CA ARG A 199 6.26 -21.12 -15.24
C ARG A 199 6.29 -19.63 -14.89
N LEU A 200 5.13 -19.02 -14.60
CA LEU A 200 4.97 -17.61 -14.25
C LEU A 200 4.82 -17.42 -12.73
N ILE A 201 4.82 -18.50 -11.94
CA ILE A 201 4.64 -18.44 -10.49
C ILE A 201 6.02 -18.27 -9.81
N PRO A 202 6.21 -17.26 -8.94
CA PRO A 202 7.38 -17.20 -8.06
C PRO A 202 7.22 -18.23 -6.92
N LYS A 203 7.64 -19.47 -7.18
CA LYS A 203 7.50 -20.58 -6.22
C LYS A 203 8.21 -20.33 -4.89
N LEU A 204 7.58 -20.68 -3.77
CA LEU A 204 8.18 -20.68 -2.44
C LEU A 204 8.91 -21.99 -2.14
N HIS A 205 8.50 -23.08 -2.79
CA HIS A 205 9.13 -24.39 -2.64
C HIS A 205 9.95 -24.72 -3.88
N PHE A 206 11.19 -25.15 -3.65
CA PHE A 206 12.18 -25.39 -4.70
C PHE A 206 12.55 -26.87 -4.75
N ASP A 207 12.78 -27.37 -5.95
CA ASP A 207 13.47 -28.64 -6.12
C ASP A 207 14.95 -28.47 -5.71
N PRO A 208 15.61 -29.49 -5.14
CA PRO A 208 17.00 -29.37 -4.70
C PRO A 208 17.93 -28.88 -5.82
N GLY A 209 18.66 -27.78 -5.55
CA GLY A 209 19.57 -27.16 -6.51
C GLY A 209 18.92 -26.16 -7.46
N THR A 210 17.62 -25.89 -7.32
CA THR A 210 16.90 -24.87 -8.10
C THR A 210 16.61 -23.60 -7.31
N GLU A 211 17.04 -23.55 -6.04
CA GLU A 211 16.94 -22.36 -5.20
C GLU A 211 17.71 -21.19 -5.80
N PRO A 212 17.16 -19.96 -5.72
CA PRO A 212 17.93 -18.75 -5.99
C PRO A 212 19.19 -18.66 -5.11
N ALA A 213 20.20 -17.96 -5.61
CA ALA A 213 21.36 -17.62 -4.79
C ALA A 213 20.93 -16.86 -3.52
N ILE A 214 21.67 -17.04 -2.43
CA ILE A 214 21.43 -16.31 -1.19
C ILE A 214 21.41 -14.79 -1.46
N ALA A 215 20.39 -14.10 -0.97
CA ALA A 215 20.17 -12.69 -1.29
C ALA A 215 21.33 -11.76 -0.86
N SER A 216 22.15 -12.17 0.12
CA SER A 216 23.36 -11.43 0.52
C SER A 216 24.43 -11.33 -0.57
N SER A 217 24.34 -12.15 -1.63
CA SER A 217 25.29 -12.20 -2.75
C SER A 217 24.82 -11.44 -4.00
N VAL A 218 23.61 -10.88 -3.98
CA VAL A 218 22.97 -10.23 -5.14
C VAL A 218 22.37 -8.90 -4.72
N GLU A 219 22.49 -7.89 -5.57
CA GLU A 219 21.83 -6.61 -5.39
C GLU A 219 20.42 -6.65 -6.00
N ILE A 220 19.40 -6.59 -5.15
CA ILE A 220 17.99 -6.64 -5.54
C ILE A 220 17.36 -5.28 -5.23
N THR A 221 17.29 -4.40 -6.22
CA THR A 221 16.93 -2.99 -6.06
C THR A 221 15.75 -2.54 -6.91
N ASP A 222 15.28 -3.39 -7.83
CA ASP A 222 14.15 -3.11 -8.72
C ASP A 222 13.48 -4.40 -9.21
N TRP A 223 12.39 -4.25 -9.99
CA TRP A 223 11.67 -5.41 -10.54
C TRP A 223 12.55 -6.30 -11.44
N LYS A 224 13.45 -5.71 -12.23
CA LYS A 224 14.28 -6.48 -13.17
C LYS A 224 15.29 -7.35 -12.42
N SER A 225 15.98 -6.80 -11.43
CA SER A 225 16.91 -7.53 -10.56
C SER A 225 16.20 -8.60 -9.74
N TRP A 226 14.98 -8.32 -9.23
CA TRP A 226 14.18 -9.34 -8.55
C TRP A 226 13.77 -10.49 -9.48
N HIS A 227 13.23 -10.20 -10.68
CA HIS A 227 12.90 -11.23 -11.67
C HIS A 227 14.12 -12.08 -12.07
N GLN A 228 15.26 -11.42 -12.29
CA GLN A 228 16.51 -12.11 -12.60
C GLN A 228 16.96 -13.02 -11.46
N TRP A 229 16.95 -12.53 -10.22
CA TRP A 229 17.30 -13.32 -9.03
C TRP A 229 16.35 -14.51 -8.85
N ARG A 230 15.06 -14.32 -9.09
CA ARG A 230 14.03 -15.37 -9.05
C ARG A 230 14.09 -16.37 -10.19
N ASN A 231 14.92 -16.14 -11.21
CA ASN A 231 14.87 -16.84 -12.49
C ASN A 231 13.44 -16.87 -13.08
N LEU A 232 12.73 -15.75 -12.96
CA LEU A 232 11.33 -15.61 -13.36
C LEU A 232 11.22 -14.73 -14.60
N SER A 233 10.53 -15.23 -15.64
CA SER A 233 10.30 -14.46 -16.86
C SER A 233 9.58 -13.13 -16.58
N MET A 234 9.97 -12.06 -17.29
CA MET A 234 9.26 -10.78 -17.26
C MET A 234 7.82 -10.89 -17.82
N GLU A 235 7.46 -11.99 -18.48
CA GLU A 235 6.07 -12.30 -18.83
C GLU A 235 5.19 -12.56 -17.61
N SER A 236 5.76 -12.88 -16.45
CA SER A 236 4.99 -13.12 -15.24
C SER A 236 4.32 -11.83 -14.78
N PRO A 237 3.01 -11.86 -14.44
CA PRO A 237 2.32 -10.72 -13.84
C PRO A 237 2.59 -10.59 -12.34
N ALA A 238 3.48 -11.41 -11.75
CA ALA A 238 3.65 -11.51 -10.31
C ALA A 238 3.94 -10.18 -9.62
N SER A 239 4.63 -9.23 -10.27
CA SER A 239 4.86 -7.88 -9.73
C SER A 239 3.59 -7.10 -9.37
N LEU A 240 2.44 -7.45 -9.97
CA LEU A 240 1.14 -6.87 -9.61
C LEU A 240 0.64 -7.29 -8.22
N LEU A 241 1.20 -8.37 -7.64
CA LEU A 241 0.90 -8.84 -6.28
C LEU A 241 2.12 -8.74 -5.36
N MET A 242 3.32 -9.02 -5.88
CA MET A 242 4.56 -9.01 -5.10
C MET A 242 4.96 -7.62 -4.62
N HIS A 243 4.33 -6.55 -5.11
CA HIS A 243 4.61 -5.21 -4.60
C HIS A 243 4.31 -5.08 -3.10
N TYR A 244 3.39 -5.87 -2.52
CA TYR A 244 3.13 -5.85 -1.08
C TYR A 244 4.35 -6.28 -0.25
N PRO A 245 4.88 -7.51 -0.39
CA PRO A 245 6.06 -7.92 0.37
C PRO A 245 7.33 -7.15 -0.02
N LEU A 246 7.53 -6.83 -1.30
CA LEU A 246 8.73 -6.12 -1.74
C LEU A 246 8.74 -4.65 -1.28
N THR A 247 7.58 -4.04 -1.09
CA THR A 247 7.49 -2.73 -0.42
C THR A 247 7.88 -2.84 1.04
N VAL A 248 7.47 -3.89 1.76
CA VAL A 248 7.92 -4.08 3.15
C VAL A 248 9.44 -4.27 3.20
N TYR A 249 10.01 -5.04 2.28
CA TYR A 249 11.45 -5.15 2.12
C TYR A 249 12.11 -3.77 1.92
N GLN A 250 11.60 -2.97 0.98
CA GLN A 250 12.08 -1.60 0.74
C GLN A 250 12.06 -0.74 2.00
N LEU A 251 10.95 -0.76 2.74
CA LEU A 251 10.79 0.03 3.96
C LEU A 251 11.78 -0.42 5.06
N LEU A 252 11.92 -1.72 5.30
CA LEU A 252 12.79 -2.24 6.35
C LEU A 252 14.29 -2.08 6.04
N VAL A 253 14.69 -2.28 4.77
CA VAL A 253 16.10 -2.33 4.38
C VAL A 253 16.64 -0.97 3.96
N HIS A 254 15.90 -0.26 3.10
CA HIS A 254 16.41 0.92 2.41
C HIS A 254 15.87 2.23 2.98
N VAL A 255 14.73 2.22 3.69
CA VAL A 255 14.16 3.44 4.29
C VAL A 255 14.47 3.52 5.80
N LEU A 256 14.28 2.41 6.51
CA LEU A 256 14.45 2.34 7.97
C LEU A 256 15.79 1.75 8.41
N HIS A 257 16.49 1.03 7.53
CA HIS A 257 17.79 0.39 7.80
C HIS A 257 17.81 -0.53 9.04
N VAL A 258 16.67 -1.13 9.41
CA VAL A 258 16.56 -2.01 10.59
C VAL A 258 17.13 -3.40 10.34
N THR A 259 17.35 -3.76 9.07
CA THR A 259 17.97 -5.00 8.63
C THR A 259 18.56 -4.84 7.22
N HIS A 260 19.36 -5.80 6.75
CA HIS A 260 19.93 -5.82 5.40
C HIS A 260 20.27 -7.28 5.00
N PRO A 261 20.20 -7.68 3.72
CA PRO A 261 20.50 -9.05 3.30
C PRO A 261 21.87 -9.58 3.77
N SER A 262 22.88 -8.71 3.87
CA SER A 262 24.24 -9.06 4.33
C SER A 262 24.51 -8.79 5.81
N ARG A 263 23.52 -8.36 6.60
CA ARG A 263 23.70 -7.97 8.01
C ARG A 263 23.97 -9.15 8.94
N ASN A 264 23.34 -10.28 8.67
CA ASN A 264 23.25 -11.41 9.60
C ASN A 264 23.97 -12.66 9.05
N SER A 265 24.29 -13.61 9.92
CA SER A 265 24.94 -14.89 9.57
C SER A 265 24.28 -16.07 10.29
N ALA A 266 24.72 -17.29 9.96
CA ALA A 266 24.23 -18.50 10.63
C ALA A 266 24.46 -18.47 12.16
N GLU A 267 25.57 -17.86 12.60
CA GLU A 267 25.98 -17.74 14.00
C GLU A 267 25.33 -16.52 14.70
N ARG A 268 25.01 -15.46 13.95
CA ARG A 268 24.39 -14.23 14.46
C ARG A 268 23.08 -13.95 13.71
N ARG A 269 22.06 -14.74 14.04
CA ARG A 269 20.69 -14.53 13.53
C ARG A 269 20.03 -13.33 14.18
N GLN A 270 19.14 -12.65 13.45
CA GLN A 270 18.33 -11.55 13.97
C GLN A 270 16.88 -12.00 14.15
N MET A 271 16.28 -11.67 15.29
CA MET A 271 14.83 -11.71 15.45
C MET A 271 14.28 -10.30 15.21
N LEU A 272 13.23 -10.18 14.41
CA LEU A 272 12.62 -8.88 14.07
C LEU A 272 11.09 -8.94 14.25
N ASN A 273 10.56 -8.17 15.20
CA ASN A 273 9.12 -8.01 15.43
C ASN A 273 8.61 -6.77 14.67
N VAL A 274 7.88 -7.00 13.59
CA VAL A 274 7.34 -5.95 12.71
C VAL A 274 5.83 -5.86 12.88
N HIS A 275 5.33 -4.65 13.12
CA HIS A 275 3.89 -4.38 13.15
C HIS A 275 3.44 -3.77 11.82
N TYR A 276 2.32 -4.27 11.32
CA TYR A 276 1.68 -3.85 10.07
C TYR A 276 0.24 -3.36 10.33
N PRO A 277 0.03 -2.06 10.58
CA PRO A 277 -1.31 -1.50 10.74
C PRO A 277 -1.99 -1.21 9.39
N GLY A 278 -3.32 -1.31 9.38
CA GLY A 278 -4.17 -0.93 8.25
C GLY A 278 -4.13 -1.85 7.02
N PRO A 279 -3.89 -3.18 7.11
CA PRO A 279 -3.99 -4.03 5.93
C PRO A 279 -5.46 -4.16 5.51
N GLU A 280 -5.66 -4.30 4.21
CA GLU A 280 -6.94 -4.62 3.61
C GLU A 280 -6.77 -5.82 2.68
N ILE A 281 -6.52 -5.56 1.39
CA ILE A 281 -6.32 -6.57 0.36
C ILE A 281 -5.08 -7.45 0.62
N GLU A 282 -4.11 -6.93 1.36
CA GLU A 282 -2.92 -7.65 1.84
C GLU A 282 -3.28 -8.94 2.58
N LEU A 283 -4.44 -8.97 3.26
CA LEU A 283 -4.92 -10.14 3.98
C LEU A 283 -5.26 -11.32 3.06
N ASN A 284 -5.50 -11.08 1.77
CA ASN A 284 -5.70 -12.15 0.79
C ASN A 284 -4.36 -12.80 0.40
N VAL A 285 -3.23 -12.14 0.63
CA VAL A 285 -1.92 -12.53 0.09
C VAL A 285 -0.87 -12.76 1.19
N LEU A 286 -1.29 -13.09 2.42
CA LEU A 286 -0.37 -13.31 3.54
C LEU A 286 0.80 -14.26 3.21
N PRO A 287 0.61 -15.40 2.51
CA PRO A 287 1.73 -16.27 2.18
C PRO A 287 2.81 -15.60 1.31
N LEU A 288 2.47 -14.59 0.51
CA LEU A 288 3.45 -13.86 -0.32
C LEU A 288 4.49 -13.11 0.52
N PHE A 289 4.20 -12.79 1.78
CA PHE A 289 5.18 -12.22 2.71
C PHE A 289 6.30 -13.19 3.09
N SER A 290 6.21 -14.47 2.71
CA SER A 290 7.33 -15.43 2.73
C SER A 290 8.56 -14.94 1.98
N GLU A 291 8.37 -14.07 0.98
CA GLU A 291 9.46 -13.48 0.20
C GLU A 291 10.48 -12.76 1.11
N LEU A 292 10.04 -12.18 2.22
CA LEU A 292 10.94 -11.52 3.17
C LEU A 292 11.94 -12.53 3.78
N ALA A 293 11.55 -13.77 4.02
CA ALA A 293 12.46 -14.83 4.52
C ALA A 293 13.46 -15.31 3.46
N LEU A 294 13.17 -15.10 2.16
CA LEU A 294 14.09 -15.39 1.07
C LEU A 294 15.06 -14.23 0.83
N LEU A 295 14.57 -12.99 0.96
CA LEU A 295 15.32 -11.75 0.77
C LEU A 295 16.20 -11.38 1.97
N LEU A 296 15.88 -11.85 3.18
CA LEU A 296 16.59 -11.54 4.42
C LEU A 296 17.15 -12.82 5.07
N PRO A 297 18.30 -13.32 4.56
CA PRO A 297 18.97 -14.48 5.12
C PRO A 297 19.24 -14.33 6.62
N TYR A 298 19.10 -15.41 7.38
CA TYR A 298 19.39 -15.46 8.80
C TYR A 298 18.56 -14.50 9.69
N THR A 299 17.42 -14.03 9.16
CA THR A 299 16.47 -13.18 9.90
C THR A 299 15.17 -13.94 10.14
N ASP A 300 14.69 -13.91 11.39
CA ASP A 300 13.43 -14.50 11.81
C ASP A 300 12.44 -13.37 12.12
N ILE A 301 11.48 -13.16 11.22
CA ILE A 301 10.53 -12.06 11.23
C ILE A 301 9.20 -12.54 11.84
N ARG A 302 8.77 -11.86 12.90
CA ARG A 302 7.40 -11.91 13.41
C ARG A 302 6.64 -10.72 12.82
N LEU A 303 5.72 -10.97 11.91
CA LEU A 303 4.91 -9.94 11.25
C LEU A 303 3.49 -9.97 11.79
N THR A 304 3.07 -8.91 12.49
CA THR A 304 1.73 -8.85 13.10
C THR A 304 0.87 -7.80 12.42
N PHE A 305 -0.30 -8.21 11.92
CA PHE A 305 -1.24 -7.34 11.23
C PHE A 305 -2.34 -6.82 12.17
N TYR A 306 -2.68 -5.54 12.05
CA TYR A 306 -3.66 -4.83 12.88
C TYR A 306 -4.59 -3.97 12.01
N GLY A 307 -5.89 -3.90 12.29
CA GLY A 307 -6.79 -3.00 11.57
C GLY A 307 -8.21 -3.53 11.45
N ALA A 308 -9.11 -2.70 10.91
CA ALA A 308 -10.53 -3.02 10.82
C ALA A 308 -10.81 -4.31 10.03
N ALA A 309 -10.12 -4.53 8.90
CA ALA A 309 -10.24 -5.77 8.14
C ALA A 309 -9.79 -7.00 8.95
N VAL A 310 -8.71 -6.88 9.73
CA VAL A 310 -8.21 -7.93 10.63
C VAL A 310 -9.24 -8.24 11.72
N TYR A 311 -9.74 -7.20 12.38
CA TYR A 311 -10.76 -7.33 13.41
C TYR A 311 -12.02 -8.02 12.89
N ASN A 312 -12.51 -7.60 11.72
CA ASN A 312 -13.70 -8.16 11.10
C ASN A 312 -13.52 -9.63 10.73
N ILE A 313 -12.38 -10.02 10.15
CA ILE A 313 -12.15 -11.42 9.77
C ILE A 313 -11.96 -12.33 10.98
N VAL A 314 -11.27 -11.86 12.02
CA VAL A 314 -11.08 -12.63 13.27
C VAL A 314 -12.40 -12.80 14.01
N LYS A 315 -13.27 -11.79 14.05
CA LYS A 315 -14.61 -11.92 14.63
C LYS A 315 -15.43 -13.02 13.95
N GLN A 316 -15.35 -13.09 12.62
CA GLN A 316 -16.05 -14.08 11.80
C GLN A 316 -15.39 -15.46 11.77
N ALA A 317 -14.24 -15.64 12.44
CA ALA A 317 -13.52 -16.90 12.47
C ALA A 317 -14.43 -18.06 12.93
N LYS A 318 -14.43 -19.13 12.12
CA LYS A 318 -15.18 -20.36 12.38
C LYS A 318 -14.25 -21.40 13.03
N LYS A 319 -14.82 -22.41 13.71
CA LYS A 319 -14.02 -23.49 14.29
C LYS A 319 -13.15 -24.15 13.21
N GLY A 320 -11.84 -24.18 13.45
CA GLY A 320 -10.86 -24.77 12.53
C GLY A 320 -10.43 -23.87 11.37
N SER A 321 -10.93 -22.63 11.25
CA SER A 321 -10.42 -21.70 10.24
C SER A 321 -9.04 -21.14 10.62
N LEU A 322 -8.28 -20.66 9.64
CA LEU A 322 -7.00 -19.98 9.88
C LEU A 322 -7.17 -18.78 10.82
N ALA A 323 -8.18 -17.95 10.60
CA ALA A 323 -8.51 -16.81 11.46
C ALA A 323 -8.81 -17.21 12.93
N MET A 324 -9.19 -18.46 13.21
CA MET A 324 -9.41 -18.95 14.59
C MET A 324 -8.09 -19.10 15.36
N LYS A 325 -6.95 -19.24 14.66
CA LYS A 325 -5.63 -19.25 15.28
C LYS A 325 -5.32 -17.90 15.96
N ALA A 326 -5.76 -16.79 15.37
CA ALA A 326 -5.59 -15.45 15.92
C ALA A 326 -6.21 -15.30 17.32
N LYS A 327 -7.41 -15.86 17.56
CA LYS A 327 -8.08 -15.85 18.89
C LYS A 327 -7.31 -16.61 19.97
N ARG A 328 -6.34 -17.43 19.58
CA ARG A 328 -5.46 -18.21 20.47
C ARG A 328 -4.04 -17.66 20.49
N ASN A 329 -3.80 -16.50 19.87
CA ASN A 329 -2.47 -15.92 19.67
C ASN A 329 -1.51 -16.90 18.97
N GLU A 330 -2.04 -17.75 18.09
CA GLU A 330 -1.28 -18.67 17.25
C GLU A 330 -1.03 -18.04 15.87
N PRO A 331 0.09 -18.35 15.21
CA PRO A 331 0.38 -17.84 13.89
C PRO A 331 -0.63 -18.35 12.86
N VAL A 332 -1.12 -17.45 12.01
CA VAL A 332 -2.01 -17.82 10.91
C VAL A 332 -1.25 -18.41 9.73
N TYR A 333 0.04 -18.11 9.63
CA TYR A 333 0.94 -18.62 8.60
C TYR A 333 2.39 -18.58 9.08
N THR A 334 3.19 -19.58 8.70
CA THR A 334 4.63 -19.65 8.99
C THR A 334 5.34 -20.23 7.78
N TYR A 335 6.44 -19.60 7.37
CA TYR A 335 7.31 -20.10 6.32
C TYR A 335 8.78 -19.98 6.77
N LYS A 336 9.57 -21.00 6.43
CA LYS A 336 11.02 -21.02 6.64
C LYS A 336 11.70 -21.28 5.31
N SER A 337 12.62 -20.40 4.92
CA SER A 337 13.37 -20.56 3.66
C SER A 337 14.35 -21.73 3.74
N PRO A 338 14.80 -22.26 2.59
CA PRO A 338 15.85 -23.27 2.56
C PRO A 338 17.13 -22.80 3.29
N SER A 339 17.83 -23.74 3.94
CA SER A 339 19.10 -23.44 4.61
C SER A 339 20.16 -22.88 3.65
N SER A 340 20.13 -23.30 2.38
CA SER A 340 20.98 -22.76 1.29
C SER A 340 20.78 -21.26 1.04
N MET A 341 19.60 -20.73 1.41
CA MET A 341 19.25 -19.30 1.30
C MET A 341 19.36 -18.57 2.66
N GLY A 342 20.00 -19.19 3.66
CA GLY A 342 20.18 -18.64 5.01
C GLY A 342 19.06 -18.99 6.00
N GLY A 343 18.05 -19.75 5.56
CA GLY A 343 17.04 -20.33 6.44
C GLY A 343 16.26 -19.33 7.29
N GLY A 344 16.05 -18.11 6.78
CA GLY A 344 15.20 -17.09 7.41
C GLY A 344 13.76 -17.58 7.59
N THR A 345 13.04 -16.94 8.51
CA THR A 345 11.66 -17.32 8.84
C THR A 345 10.75 -16.10 8.79
N VAL A 346 9.53 -16.27 8.29
CA VAL A 346 8.43 -15.30 8.47
C VAL A 346 7.29 -16.01 9.18
N THR A 347 6.87 -15.44 10.30
CA THR A 347 5.73 -15.92 11.08
C THR A 347 4.69 -14.81 11.18
N ILE A 348 3.50 -15.07 10.66
CA ILE A 348 2.44 -14.07 10.51
C ILE A 348 1.39 -14.26 11.59
N PHE A 349 1.08 -13.16 12.28
CA PHE A 349 0.03 -13.07 13.31
C PHE A 349 -1.03 -12.06 12.89
N LEU A 350 -2.25 -12.27 13.38
CA LEU A 350 -3.35 -11.32 13.27
C LEU A 350 -3.76 -10.91 14.66
N HIS A 351 -3.86 -9.61 14.91
CA HIS A 351 -4.41 -9.12 16.16
C HIS A 351 -5.84 -8.61 15.95
N GLY A 352 -6.80 -9.44 16.38
CA GLY A 352 -8.23 -9.18 16.18
C GLY A 352 -9.02 -8.83 17.44
N GLU A 353 -8.36 -8.51 18.56
CA GLU A 353 -9.06 -8.08 19.78
C GLU A 353 -9.60 -6.65 19.65
N HIS A 354 -8.90 -5.81 18.90
CA HIS A 354 -9.21 -4.40 18.70
C HIS A 354 -9.18 -4.02 17.22
N GLU A 355 -10.00 -3.04 16.87
CA GLU A 355 -10.16 -2.58 15.49
C GLU A 355 -8.94 -1.82 14.96
N ASN A 356 -8.24 -1.09 15.83
CA ASN A 356 -7.09 -0.27 15.47
C ASN A 356 -5.86 -0.65 16.29
N TRP A 357 -4.68 -0.36 15.74
CA TRP A 357 -3.47 -0.33 16.54
C TRP A 357 -3.53 0.89 17.46
N ASP A 358 -3.50 0.67 18.77
CA ASP A 358 -3.74 1.72 19.76
C ASP A 358 -2.74 1.59 20.93
N PRO A 359 -1.87 2.59 21.12
CA PRO A 359 -0.85 2.55 22.17
C PRO A 359 -1.44 2.61 23.59
N ARG A 360 -2.75 2.86 23.76
CA ARG A 360 -3.43 2.76 25.07
C ARG A 360 -3.57 1.34 25.56
N ILE A 361 -3.51 0.37 24.66
CA ILE A 361 -3.87 -1.00 24.96
C ILE A 361 -2.60 -1.72 25.39
N PRO A 362 -2.46 -2.13 26.67
CA PRO A 362 -1.18 -2.67 27.15
C PRO A 362 -0.74 -3.92 26.40
N SER A 363 -1.68 -4.77 25.95
CA SER A 363 -1.34 -5.96 25.15
C SER A 363 -0.67 -5.61 23.81
N LEU A 364 -0.89 -4.40 23.28
CA LEU A 364 -0.27 -3.90 22.06
C LEU A 364 1.13 -3.35 22.29
N THR A 365 1.32 -2.60 23.38
CA THR A 365 2.61 -1.96 23.70
C THR A 365 3.58 -2.91 24.40
N ASN A 366 3.08 -3.93 25.10
CA ASN A 366 3.92 -4.95 25.72
C ASN A 366 4.60 -5.85 24.68
N ASN A 367 4.06 -5.96 23.47
CA ASN A 367 4.71 -6.58 22.32
C ASN A 367 5.43 -5.51 21.49
N HIS A 368 6.47 -4.91 22.07
CA HIS A 368 7.18 -3.78 21.46
C HIS A 368 7.70 -4.10 20.05
N PRO A 369 7.33 -3.33 19.01
CA PRO A 369 7.84 -3.55 17.65
C PRO A 369 9.27 -3.04 17.49
N ASP A 370 10.08 -3.76 16.70
CA ASP A 370 11.37 -3.27 16.21
C ASP A 370 11.18 -2.31 15.01
N ALA A 371 10.07 -2.45 14.29
CA ALA A 371 9.67 -1.54 13.23
C ALA A 371 8.15 -1.54 13.01
N MET A 372 7.62 -0.40 12.58
CA MET A 372 6.26 -0.26 12.05
C MET A 372 6.31 0.06 10.56
N VAL A 373 5.53 -0.67 9.77
CA VAL A 373 5.42 -0.45 8.32
C VAL A 373 3.99 -0.57 7.84
N SER A 374 3.61 0.17 6.80
CA SER A 374 2.28 0.03 6.19
C SER A 374 2.28 0.48 4.73
N ALA A 375 1.35 -0.09 3.94
CA ALA A 375 1.15 0.26 2.54
C ALA A 375 0.01 1.26 2.36
N ASN A 376 0.20 2.26 1.49
CA ASN A 376 -0.81 3.28 1.14
C ASN A 376 -1.58 3.79 2.36
N ALA A 377 -0.87 4.20 3.41
CA ALA A 377 -1.42 4.32 4.75
C ALA A 377 -2.46 5.44 4.89
N GLY A 378 -2.33 6.53 4.12
CA GLY A 378 -3.18 7.71 4.26
C GLY A 378 -3.16 8.24 5.70
N LEU A 379 -1.98 8.60 6.22
CA LEU A 379 -1.74 8.94 7.63
C LEU A 379 -2.66 10.04 8.19
N VAL A 380 -3.18 10.92 7.33
CA VAL A 380 -4.08 12.02 7.70
C VAL A 380 -5.55 11.75 7.37
N ASN A 381 -5.84 10.62 6.70
CA ASN A 381 -7.19 10.27 6.28
C ASN A 381 -7.96 9.52 7.38
N TYR A 382 -7.26 8.90 8.33
CA TYR A 382 -7.85 8.08 9.40
C TYR A 382 -7.34 8.50 10.76
N LYS A 383 -8.26 8.75 11.71
CA LYS A 383 -7.90 9.17 13.08
C LYS A 383 -7.01 8.15 13.81
N ALA A 384 -7.15 6.86 13.49
CA ALA A 384 -6.38 5.77 14.08
C ALA A 384 -4.86 5.96 13.96
N TRP A 385 -4.37 6.59 12.89
CA TRP A 385 -2.94 6.80 12.66
C TRP A 385 -2.28 7.75 13.66
N GLN A 386 -3.05 8.64 14.27
CA GLN A 386 -2.48 9.65 15.16
C GLN A 386 -1.83 9.03 16.40
N GLY A 387 -2.44 7.98 16.96
CA GLY A 387 -1.87 7.22 18.08
C GLY A 387 -0.57 6.52 17.68
N VAL A 388 -0.52 5.94 16.47
CA VAL A 388 0.67 5.29 15.91
C VAL A 388 1.81 6.32 15.74
N ILE A 389 1.53 7.44 15.07
CA ILE A 389 2.50 8.52 14.82
C ILE A 389 3.08 9.00 16.15
N LEU A 390 2.21 9.31 17.12
CA LEU A 390 2.62 9.78 18.43
C LEU A 390 3.53 8.75 19.13
N TYR A 391 3.08 7.50 19.22
CA TYR A 391 3.82 6.44 19.90
C TYR A 391 5.21 6.24 19.30
N CYS A 392 5.30 6.12 17.98
CA CYS A 392 6.58 5.93 17.29
C CYS A 392 7.54 7.11 17.51
N HIS A 393 7.04 8.35 17.60
CA HIS A 393 7.90 9.50 17.88
C HIS A 393 8.44 9.51 19.31
N VAL A 394 7.63 9.12 20.30
CA VAL A 394 8.05 9.09 21.72
C VAL A 394 9.00 7.93 21.99
N GLU A 395 8.65 6.72 21.56
CA GLU A 395 9.44 5.50 21.80
C GLU A 395 10.54 5.29 20.75
N MET A 396 10.70 6.24 19.82
CA MET A 396 11.72 6.20 18.76
C MET A 396 11.66 4.93 17.89
N ILE A 397 10.46 4.40 17.67
CA ILE A 397 10.24 3.20 16.85
C ILE A 397 10.46 3.54 15.38
N PRO A 398 11.34 2.84 14.66
CA PRO A 398 11.46 2.96 13.20
C PRO A 398 10.10 2.79 12.53
N PHE A 399 9.63 3.83 11.84
CA PHE A 399 8.30 3.87 11.24
C PHE A 399 8.34 4.48 9.86
N ALA A 400 7.89 3.72 8.86
CA ALA A 400 7.75 4.21 7.50
C ALA A 400 6.49 3.65 6.84
N VAL A 401 5.92 4.39 5.90
CA VAL A 401 4.75 3.99 5.13
C VAL A 401 4.98 4.20 3.65
N THR A 402 4.03 3.74 2.83
CA THR A 402 3.92 4.22 1.46
C THR A 402 2.63 4.98 1.19
N GLU A 403 2.61 5.70 0.08
CA GLU A 403 1.47 6.48 -0.42
C GLU A 403 1.37 6.35 -1.95
N TYR A 404 0.16 6.55 -2.49
CA TYR A 404 -0.11 6.42 -3.91
C TYR A 404 0.58 7.49 -4.77
N ALA A 405 0.66 8.72 -4.25
CA ALA A 405 1.11 9.88 -5.01
C ALA A 405 2.02 10.78 -4.16
N GLU A 406 3.09 11.30 -4.76
CA GLU A 406 4.02 12.26 -4.13
C GLU A 406 3.28 13.46 -3.55
N GLN A 407 2.26 13.97 -4.26
CA GLN A 407 1.43 15.07 -3.78
C GLN A 407 0.70 14.72 -2.47
N SER A 408 0.16 13.50 -2.35
CA SER A 408 -0.52 13.06 -1.13
C SER A 408 0.48 12.86 0.01
N ALA A 409 1.67 12.34 -0.30
CA ALA A 409 2.76 12.22 0.67
C ALA A 409 3.20 13.58 1.22
N GLU A 410 3.34 14.60 0.37
CA GLU A 410 3.68 15.97 0.81
C GLU A 410 2.64 16.55 1.76
N VAL A 411 1.34 16.37 1.47
CA VAL A 411 0.27 16.82 2.37
C VAL A 411 0.40 16.12 3.73
N GLN A 412 0.65 14.81 3.75
CA GLN A 412 0.83 14.08 5.01
C GLN A 412 2.04 14.59 5.80
N VAL A 413 3.17 14.77 5.14
CA VAL A 413 4.40 15.29 5.75
C VAL A 413 4.21 16.68 6.33
N ASP A 414 3.53 17.57 5.61
CA ASP A 414 3.22 18.94 6.08
C ASP A 414 2.30 18.93 7.32
N SER A 415 1.47 17.90 7.49
CA SER A 415 0.55 17.74 8.62
C SER A 415 1.15 17.08 9.85
N ILE A 416 2.18 16.22 9.73
CA ILE A 416 2.75 15.49 10.88
C ILE A 416 3.18 16.44 12.02
N PRO A 417 3.95 17.52 11.78
CA PRO A 417 4.31 18.46 12.85
C PRO A 417 3.11 19.09 13.55
N GLN A 418 2.03 19.35 12.81
CA GLN A 418 0.80 19.92 13.35
C GLN A 418 0.10 18.93 14.28
N ILE A 419 0.03 17.65 13.87
CA ILE A 419 -0.46 16.55 14.70
C ILE A 419 0.36 16.50 16.00
N LEU A 420 1.69 16.41 15.90
CA LEU A 420 2.58 16.32 17.07
C LEU A 420 2.44 17.53 18.00
N HIS A 421 2.39 18.75 17.46
CA HIS A 421 2.22 19.96 18.25
C HIS A 421 0.85 20.02 18.93
N HIS A 422 -0.21 19.60 18.25
CA HIS A 422 -1.55 19.53 18.81
C HIS A 422 -1.58 18.59 20.03
N TYR A 423 -0.97 17.41 19.91
CA TYR A 423 -0.79 16.52 21.06
C TYR A 423 0.07 17.17 22.15
N ALA A 424 1.27 17.65 21.84
CA ALA A 424 2.16 18.29 22.82
C ALA A 424 1.48 19.43 23.62
N SER A 425 0.64 20.24 22.97
CA SER A 425 -0.11 21.33 23.64
C SER A 425 -1.13 20.83 24.67
N SER A 426 -1.71 19.66 24.43
CA SER A 426 -2.60 18.98 25.37
C SER A 426 -1.81 18.40 26.55
N PHE A 427 -0.52 18.14 26.36
CA PHE A 427 0.36 17.50 27.33
C PHE A 427 1.00 18.53 28.29
N LEU A 428 1.27 19.76 27.82
CA LEU A 428 1.74 20.87 28.66
C LEU A 428 0.80 21.24 29.82
N ARG A 429 -0.48 20.85 29.73
CA ARG A 429 -1.49 21.07 30.78
C ARG A 429 -1.49 19.99 31.87
N GLY A 430 -0.66 18.95 31.75
CA GLY A 430 -0.82 17.69 32.49
C GLY A 430 0.34 17.22 33.38
N ASN A 431 1.39 18.04 33.62
CA ASN A 431 2.61 17.71 34.39
C ASN A 431 3.33 16.42 33.91
N MET A 432 4.06 16.49 32.79
CA MET A 432 4.83 15.39 32.21
C MET A 432 6.34 15.39 32.53
N SER A 433 6.97 14.23 32.30
CA SER A 433 8.41 14.05 32.06
C SER A 433 8.92 14.94 30.91
N THR A 434 10.05 15.63 31.13
CA THR A 434 10.68 16.52 30.13
C THR A 434 11.14 15.76 28.88
N VAL A 435 11.46 14.47 28.99
CA VAL A 435 12.06 13.66 27.92
C VAL A 435 11.05 13.34 26.82
N ALA A 436 9.82 12.94 27.16
CA ALA A 436 8.80 12.61 26.16
C ALA A 436 8.38 13.84 25.35
N LEU A 437 8.29 15.00 26.00
CA LEU A 437 8.00 16.27 25.33
C LEU A 437 9.13 16.67 24.38
N GLU A 438 10.38 16.47 24.80
CA GLU A 438 11.57 16.71 23.97
C GLU A 438 11.55 15.80 22.73
N MET A 439 11.26 14.50 22.87
CA MET A 439 11.19 13.56 21.74
C MET A 439 10.09 13.92 20.72
N LEU A 440 8.94 14.41 21.20
CA LEU A 440 7.81 14.84 20.36
C LEU A 440 8.09 16.13 19.59
N LEU A 441 8.74 17.10 20.25
CA LEU A 441 9.01 18.42 19.67
C LEU A 441 10.36 18.49 18.94
N SER A 442 11.15 17.42 18.99
CA SER A 442 12.41 17.31 18.26
C SER A 442 12.17 17.51 16.76
N PRO A 443 12.87 18.48 16.12
CA PRO A 443 12.77 18.67 14.68
C PRO A 443 13.18 17.41 13.93
N ARG A 444 12.38 17.00 12.94
CA ARG A 444 12.64 15.83 12.10
C ARG A 444 12.41 16.17 10.64
N SER A 445 13.16 15.47 9.78
CA SER A 445 12.83 15.41 8.36
C SER A 445 11.92 14.21 8.12
N TYR A 446 11.01 14.33 7.15
CA TYR A 446 10.18 13.22 6.70
C TYR A 446 10.43 12.97 5.20
N PRO A 447 11.56 12.33 4.84
CA PRO A 447 11.91 12.08 3.44
C PRO A 447 10.79 11.36 2.69
N ILE A 448 10.52 11.84 1.48
CA ILE A 448 9.64 11.21 0.51
C ILE A 448 10.52 10.69 -0.62
N GLU A 449 10.47 9.40 -0.89
CA GLU A 449 11.23 8.78 -1.97
C GLU A 449 10.34 7.96 -2.89
N PHE A 450 10.82 7.69 -4.09
CA PHE A 450 10.12 6.85 -5.04
C PHE A 450 10.42 5.38 -4.74
N ASN A 451 9.38 4.55 -4.61
CA ASN A 451 9.54 3.12 -4.34
C ASN A 451 9.82 2.36 -5.64
N PRO A 452 11.00 1.74 -5.83
CA PRO A 452 11.29 0.97 -7.03
C PRO A 452 10.43 -0.31 -7.15
N PHE A 453 9.91 -0.81 -6.02
CA PHE A 453 9.01 -1.96 -5.94
C PHE A 453 7.54 -1.54 -5.82
N GLN A 454 7.18 -0.34 -6.29
CA GLN A 454 5.79 0.03 -6.49
C GLN A 454 5.09 -0.97 -7.41
N ARG A 455 3.76 -1.06 -7.32
CA ARG A 455 2.99 -1.83 -8.29
C ARG A 455 3.19 -1.24 -9.69
N PRO A 456 3.56 -2.05 -10.70
CA PRO A 456 3.66 -1.55 -12.07
C PRO A 456 2.34 -0.94 -12.57
N GLY A 457 2.44 0.26 -13.14
CA GLY A 457 1.34 0.89 -13.87
C GLY A 457 0.51 1.90 -13.07
N GLN A 458 0.22 3.04 -13.72
CA GLN A 458 -0.49 4.17 -13.13
C GLN A 458 -1.99 3.90 -12.96
N ARG A 459 -2.46 4.05 -11.72
CA ARG A 459 -3.88 4.06 -11.36
C ARG A 459 -4.58 5.26 -11.99
N TYR A 460 -5.85 5.05 -12.32
CA TYR A 460 -6.68 6.10 -12.85
C TYR A 460 -7.26 6.98 -11.73
N ILE A 461 -6.98 8.30 -11.80
CA ILE A 461 -7.70 9.32 -11.04
C ILE A 461 -8.40 10.23 -12.04
N GLY A 462 -9.71 10.11 -12.19
CA GLY A 462 -10.39 10.64 -13.39
C GLY A 462 -10.25 12.12 -13.71
N SER A 463 -9.87 12.94 -12.74
CA SER A 463 -9.73 14.37 -12.88
C SER A 463 -8.29 14.85 -13.14
N THR A 464 -7.29 13.97 -13.05
CA THR A 464 -5.88 14.34 -13.11
C THR A 464 -5.00 13.24 -13.69
N ARG A 465 -3.89 13.63 -14.34
CA ARG A 465 -2.89 12.68 -14.88
C ARG A 465 -1.66 12.52 -13.99
N LEU A 466 -1.73 12.97 -12.74
CA LEU A 466 -0.61 12.86 -11.81
C LEU A 466 -0.20 11.40 -11.60
N PRO A 467 1.11 11.12 -11.41
CA PRO A 467 1.57 9.82 -10.96
C PRO A 467 0.79 9.37 -9.73
N ASN A 468 0.10 8.25 -9.88
CA ASN A 468 -0.63 7.60 -8.80
C ASN A 468 -0.54 6.10 -9.01
N VAL A 469 0.02 5.42 -8.02
CA VAL A 469 0.57 4.07 -8.17
C VAL A 469 0.57 3.42 -6.81
N SER A 470 0.05 2.20 -6.70
CA SER A 470 0.01 1.49 -5.41
C SER A 470 1.43 1.29 -4.88
N ASN A 471 1.65 1.68 -3.63
CA ASN A 471 2.94 1.72 -2.96
C ASN A 471 3.97 2.60 -3.69
N GLY A 472 3.54 3.72 -4.26
CA GLY A 472 4.37 4.54 -5.16
C GLY A 472 5.52 5.27 -4.50
N PHE A 473 5.25 5.85 -3.35
CA PHE A 473 6.16 6.76 -2.67
C PHE A 473 6.30 6.34 -1.22
N THR A 474 7.52 6.28 -0.71
CA THR A 474 7.79 6.00 0.70
C THR A 474 7.74 7.30 1.50
N ILE A 475 7.38 7.21 2.77
CA ILE A 475 7.49 8.29 3.75
C ILE A 475 8.20 7.71 4.97
N ARG A 476 9.37 8.23 5.30
CA ARG A 476 10.02 7.92 6.58
C ARG A 476 9.45 8.84 7.65
N VAL A 477 8.71 8.26 8.60
CA VAL A 477 8.05 9.00 9.69
C VAL A 477 8.99 9.09 10.90
N VAL A 478 9.62 7.97 11.28
CA VAL A 478 10.64 7.91 12.33
C VAL A 478 11.78 7.00 11.87
N GLY A 479 13.02 7.46 12.00
CA GLY A 479 14.22 6.70 11.67
C GLY A 479 15.47 7.58 11.84
N SER A 480 16.67 7.00 11.72
CA SER A 480 17.93 7.74 11.77
C SER A 480 18.29 8.32 10.40
N ASP A 481 18.74 9.58 10.37
CA ASP A 481 19.31 10.21 9.17
C ASP A 481 20.75 9.73 8.90
N ASN A 482 21.40 9.11 9.89
CA ASN A 482 22.79 8.69 9.86
C ASN A 482 22.88 7.17 10.05
N ASP A 483 22.83 6.34 9.00
CA ASP A 483 23.26 4.93 9.14
C ASP A 483 23.58 4.18 7.84
N GLU A 484 24.22 4.85 6.87
CA GLU A 484 24.92 4.11 5.80
C GLU A 484 26.18 3.38 6.32
N THR A 485 26.63 3.58 7.58
CA THR A 485 27.94 3.08 8.03
C THR A 485 28.10 2.58 9.48
N LYS A 486 27.07 2.44 10.32
CA LYS A 486 27.26 1.83 11.65
C LYS A 486 26.30 0.66 11.91
N GLY A 487 26.84 -0.54 11.73
CA GLY A 487 26.19 -1.82 11.99
C GLY A 487 25.96 -2.17 13.46
N ASP A 488 25.49 -1.23 14.29
CA ASP A 488 24.99 -1.53 15.64
C ASP A 488 23.78 -0.64 15.94
N VAL A 489 22.59 -1.17 15.67
CA VAL A 489 21.38 -0.73 16.36
C VAL A 489 21.49 -1.32 17.76
N SER A 490 21.75 -0.45 18.75
CA SER A 490 21.72 -0.82 20.16
C SER A 490 20.42 -1.56 20.50
N PRO A 491 20.45 -2.56 21.40
CA PRO A 491 19.24 -3.24 21.85
C PRO A 491 18.24 -2.22 22.41
N PRO A 492 16.92 -2.50 22.33
CA PRO A 492 15.90 -1.58 22.83
C PRO A 492 16.22 -1.24 24.29
N GLN A 493 16.39 0.05 24.58
CA GLN A 493 16.36 0.55 25.95
C GLN A 493 15.03 0.11 26.57
N GLU A 494 15.04 -0.29 27.85
CA GLU A 494 13.82 -0.52 28.61
C GLU A 494 12.83 0.63 28.35
N SER A 495 11.57 0.31 28.01
CA SER A 495 10.58 1.32 27.61
C SER A 495 10.54 2.42 28.67
N LEU A 496 10.98 3.62 28.32
CA LEU A 496 11.15 4.69 29.29
C LEU A 496 9.80 5.28 29.74
N VAL A 497 8.69 5.00 29.01
CA VAL A 497 7.49 5.86 29.07
C VAL A 497 6.13 5.12 28.94
N THR A 498 6.05 3.78 28.88
CA THR A 498 4.79 3.06 28.57
C THR A 498 3.57 3.47 29.44
N SER A 499 3.74 3.63 30.76
CA SER A 499 2.63 4.04 31.65
C SER A 499 2.21 5.51 31.50
N GLU A 500 3.11 6.38 31.08
CA GLU A 500 2.82 7.79 30.81
C GLU A 500 2.12 7.92 29.45
N ILE A 501 2.59 7.24 28.40
CA ILE A 501 1.94 7.21 27.07
C ILE A 501 0.50 6.70 27.15
N GLN A 502 0.25 5.64 27.91
CA GLN A 502 -1.11 5.08 28.05
C GLN A 502 -2.08 6.11 28.66
N ASN A 503 -1.67 6.79 29.73
CA ASN A 503 -2.44 7.87 30.35
C ASN A 503 -2.62 9.09 29.41
N LEU A 504 -1.66 9.35 28.53
CA LEU A 504 -1.66 10.49 27.61
C LEU A 504 -2.65 10.31 26.46
N VAL A 505 -2.67 9.14 25.85
CA VAL A 505 -3.58 8.82 24.75
C VAL A 505 -5.03 8.69 25.27
N GLU A 506 -5.21 8.35 26.56
CA GLU A 506 -6.52 8.39 27.23
C GLU A 506 -7.07 9.82 27.41
N ARG A 507 -6.22 10.79 27.76
CA ARG A 507 -6.61 12.21 27.90
C ARG A 507 -6.89 12.91 26.59
N ALA A 508 -6.26 12.48 25.50
CA ALA A 508 -6.48 13.05 24.16
C ALA A 508 -7.80 12.62 23.50
N ARG A 509 -8.55 11.68 24.09
CA ARG A 509 -9.77 11.07 23.54
C ARG A 509 -10.93 12.05 23.28
N ASN A 510 -10.94 13.20 23.93
CA ASN A 510 -12.01 14.20 23.86
C ASN A 510 -11.67 15.43 23.02
N ILE A 511 -10.52 15.43 22.35
CA ILE A 511 -10.05 16.60 21.61
C ILE A 511 -10.55 16.49 20.18
N SER A 512 -11.48 17.39 19.81
CA SER A 512 -11.90 17.53 18.43
C SER A 512 -10.74 18.02 17.57
N LEU A 513 -10.59 17.40 16.40
CA LEU A 513 -9.62 17.74 15.36
C LEU A 513 -10.28 18.55 14.23
N ASP A 514 -11.50 19.04 14.45
CA ASP A 514 -12.16 19.96 13.53
C ASP A 514 -11.26 21.19 13.37
N GLY A 515 -10.75 21.43 12.15
CA GLY A 515 -9.89 22.57 11.83
C GLY A 515 -8.42 22.27 11.54
N LEU A 516 -8.06 21.01 11.25
CA LEU A 516 -6.77 20.66 10.61
C LEU A 516 -6.84 20.64 9.06
N ASP A 517 -7.92 21.17 8.47
CA ASP A 517 -8.08 21.48 7.03
C ASP A 517 -7.32 22.75 6.64
#